data_AF-A0A293MPT0-F1
#
_entry.id   AF-A0A293MPT0-F1
#
_cell.length_a   1.000
_cell.length_b   1.000
_cell.length_c   1.000
_cell.angle_alpha   90.00
_cell.angle_beta   90.00
_cell.angle_gamma   90.00
#
_symmetry.space_group_name_H-M   'P 1'
#
loop_
_entity.id
_entity.type
_entity.pdbx_description
1 polymer ?
#
loop_
_entity_poly.entity_id
_entity_poly.type
_entity_poly.pdbx_seq_one_letter_code
_entity_poly.pdbx_strand_id
1 'polypeptide(L)'
;MDVVKSVTPVTFMSNMLYACSILYKTKLPFLIAMNKVDIVNHSFALEWMQDFEAFQDALRNDTSYISNLSSSLSFVLDEFYQHLNVVGVSAMVGIGVPEFFAAIQKAKEEYQREYKPEYERHRQEKEQEKQLERLRQDVSASGSDAEEVAEHESFKAFLEREKSKRQTKYESQQSAKQ
;
A
#
# COMPACT_ATOMS: atom_id res chain seq x y z
N MET A 1 -18.10 6.52 -11.88
CA MET A 1 -18.63 5.40 -12.67
C MET A 1 -19.96 5.82 -13.30
N ASP A 2 -20.19 5.51 -14.58
CA ASP A 2 -21.48 5.78 -15.24
C ASP A 2 -22.39 4.56 -15.05
N VAL A 3 -23.50 4.71 -14.32
CA VAL A 3 -24.38 3.58 -13.94
C VAL A 3 -25.04 2.97 -15.18
N VAL A 4 -25.51 3.80 -16.11
CA VAL A 4 -26.24 3.35 -17.32
C VAL A 4 -25.38 2.46 -18.20
N LYS A 5 -24.07 2.73 -18.25
CA LYS A 5 -23.11 1.92 -19.02
C LYS A 5 -22.58 0.72 -18.26
N SER A 6 -22.78 0.67 -16.95
CA SER A 6 -22.24 -0.39 -16.08
C SER A 6 -23.31 -1.40 -15.66
N VAL A 7 -24.46 -1.42 -16.35
CA VAL A 7 -25.54 -2.39 -16.11
C VAL A 7 -25.12 -3.81 -16.52
N THR A 8 -24.16 -3.96 -17.43
CA THR A 8 -23.60 -5.28 -17.77
C THR A 8 -22.52 -5.67 -16.76
N PRO A 9 -22.58 -6.88 -16.17
CA PRO A 9 -21.61 -7.34 -15.17
C PRO A 9 -20.16 -7.25 -15.63
N VAL A 10 -19.88 -7.54 -16.91
CA VAL A 10 -18.53 -7.44 -17.49
C VAL A 10 -18.01 -6.00 -17.52
N THR A 11 -18.86 -5.02 -17.86
CA THR A 11 -18.46 -3.60 -17.87
C THR A 11 -18.31 -3.06 -16.45
N PHE A 12 -19.19 -3.48 -15.54
CA PHE A 12 -19.04 -3.21 -14.11
C PHE A 12 -17.69 -3.71 -13.58
N MET A 13 -17.38 -5.00 -13.81
CA MET A 13 -16.12 -5.62 -13.42
C MET A 13 -14.90 -4.85 -13.95
N SER A 14 -14.92 -4.50 -15.23
CA SER A 14 -13.81 -3.79 -15.88
C SER A 14 -13.57 -2.40 -15.28
N ASN A 15 -14.65 -1.65 -15.02
CA ASN A 15 -14.57 -0.34 -14.38
C ASN A 15 -14.07 -0.44 -12.94
N MET A 16 -14.48 -1.49 -12.22
CA MET A 16 -14.03 -1.72 -10.86
C MET A 16 -12.56 -2.14 -10.78
N LEU A 17 -12.08 -3.00 -11.68
CA LEU A 17 -10.65 -3.31 -11.78
C LEU A 17 -9.81 -2.07 -12.09
N TYR A 18 -10.32 -1.18 -12.95
CA TYR A 18 -9.69 0.11 -13.20
C TYR A 18 -9.61 0.95 -11.91
N ALA A 19 -10.70 1.01 -11.13
CA ALA A 19 -10.71 1.67 -9.83
C ALA A 19 -9.69 1.06 -8.85
N CYS A 20 -9.64 -0.26 -8.73
CA CYS A 20 -8.65 -0.96 -7.90
C CYS A 20 -7.21 -0.62 -8.32
N SER A 21 -6.93 -0.54 -9.63
CA SER A 21 -5.60 -0.18 -10.12
C SER A 21 -5.18 1.24 -9.72
N ILE A 22 -6.12 2.19 -9.71
CA ILE A 22 -5.88 3.57 -9.28
C ILE A 22 -5.67 3.61 -7.77
N LEU A 23 -6.52 2.95 -6.99
CA LEU A 23 -6.39 2.86 -5.53
C LEU A 23 -5.01 2.33 -5.14
N TYR A 24 -4.57 1.22 -5.75
CA TYR A 24 -3.28 0.61 -5.43
C TYR A 24 -2.08 1.49 -5.83
N LYS A 25 -2.17 2.18 -6.98
CA LYS A 25 -1.09 3.06 -7.46
C LYS A 25 -1.01 4.36 -6.65
N THR A 26 -2.15 4.92 -6.28
CA THR A 26 -2.22 6.24 -5.64
C THR A 26 -2.08 6.15 -4.12
N LYS A 27 -2.50 5.05 -3.49
CA LYS A 27 -2.51 4.88 -2.04
C LYS A 27 -3.18 6.07 -1.34
N LEU A 28 -4.40 6.38 -1.74
CA LEU A 28 -5.23 7.46 -1.18
C LEU A 28 -6.64 6.93 -0.86
N PRO A 29 -7.38 7.57 0.06
CA PRO A 29 -8.79 7.27 0.25
C PRO A 29 -9.54 7.37 -1.06
N PHE A 30 -10.33 6.35 -1.35
CA PHE A 30 -10.97 6.18 -2.65
C PHE A 30 -12.49 6.17 -2.51
N LEU A 31 -13.14 7.02 -3.32
CA LEU A 31 -14.58 7.20 -3.33
C LEU A 31 -15.10 6.96 -4.75
N ILE A 32 -16.06 6.06 -4.89
CA ILE A 32 -16.72 5.78 -6.17
C ILE A 32 -18.03 6.57 -6.23
N ALA A 33 -18.06 7.58 -7.09
CA ALA A 33 -19.30 8.27 -7.45
C ALA A 33 -19.98 7.54 -8.61
N MET A 34 -21.12 6.93 -8.35
CA MET A 34 -21.98 6.28 -9.35
C MET A 34 -22.94 7.32 -9.93
N ASN A 35 -22.64 7.83 -11.12
CA ASN A 35 -23.38 8.92 -11.75
C ASN A 35 -24.57 8.41 -12.59
N LYS A 36 -25.56 9.29 -12.77
CA LYS A 36 -26.82 9.09 -13.53
C LYS A 36 -27.85 8.19 -12.85
N VAL A 37 -27.93 8.29 -11.51
CA VAL A 37 -28.91 7.52 -10.72
C VAL A 37 -30.37 7.91 -11.00
N ASP A 38 -30.59 9.04 -11.66
CA ASP A 38 -31.89 9.49 -12.15
C ASP A 38 -32.44 8.63 -13.30
N ILE A 39 -31.56 7.95 -14.06
CA ILE A 39 -31.95 7.09 -15.18
C ILE A 39 -32.02 5.63 -14.72
N VAL A 40 -30.98 5.17 -14.03
CA VAL A 40 -30.86 3.78 -13.56
C VAL A 40 -30.43 3.79 -12.10
N ASN A 41 -31.18 3.10 -11.24
CA ASN A 41 -30.83 2.99 -9.82
C ASN A 41 -29.53 2.19 -9.67
N HIS A 42 -28.64 2.64 -8.78
CA HIS A 42 -27.35 2.02 -8.48
C HIS A 42 -27.43 0.85 -7.49
N SER A 43 -28.62 0.45 -7.02
CA SER A 43 -28.80 -0.66 -6.08
C SER A 43 -28.20 -1.99 -6.55
N PHE A 44 -28.32 -2.33 -7.84
CA PHE A 44 -27.73 -3.57 -8.37
C PHE A 44 -26.20 -3.60 -8.22
N ALA A 45 -25.56 -2.44 -8.35
CA ALA A 45 -24.12 -2.33 -8.21
C ALA A 45 -23.69 -2.46 -6.75
N LEU A 46 -24.49 -1.92 -5.81
CA LEU A 46 -24.29 -2.13 -4.38
C LEU A 46 -24.43 -3.61 -4.01
N GLU A 47 -25.45 -4.27 -4.54
CA GLU A 47 -25.68 -5.71 -4.36
C GLU A 47 -24.49 -6.51 -4.88
N TRP A 48 -23.98 -6.25 -6.08
CA TRP A 48 -22.80 -6.95 -6.61
C TRP A 48 -21.50 -6.70 -5.84
N MET A 49 -21.40 -5.61 -5.09
CA MET A 49 -20.24 -5.31 -4.25
C MET A 49 -20.32 -5.92 -2.86
N GLN A 50 -21.53 -6.22 -2.38
CA GLN A 50 -21.78 -6.78 -1.03
C GLN A 50 -22.06 -8.27 -1.07
N ASP A 51 -22.73 -8.72 -2.13
CA ASP A 51 -23.08 -10.10 -2.40
C ASP A 51 -22.34 -10.58 -3.64
N PHE A 52 -21.26 -11.29 -3.33
CA PHE A 52 -20.41 -11.94 -4.30
C PHE A 52 -21.13 -13.01 -5.13
N GLU A 53 -22.04 -13.78 -4.52
CA GLU A 53 -22.76 -14.86 -5.20
C GLU A 53 -23.72 -14.26 -6.23
N ALA A 54 -24.42 -13.18 -5.85
CA ALA A 54 -25.27 -12.43 -6.78
C ALA A 54 -24.48 -11.90 -7.99
N PHE A 55 -23.24 -11.44 -7.79
CA PHE A 55 -22.37 -10.99 -8.87
C PHE A 55 -21.88 -12.15 -9.76
N GLN A 56 -21.50 -13.29 -9.16
CA GLN A 56 -21.10 -14.48 -9.92
C GLN A 56 -22.24 -15.01 -10.79
N ASP A 57 -23.45 -15.07 -10.26
CA ASP A 57 -24.61 -15.53 -11.01
C ASP A 57 -24.96 -14.57 -12.15
N ALA A 58 -24.83 -13.25 -11.92
CA ALA A 58 -24.96 -12.26 -12.98
C ALA A 58 -23.92 -12.46 -14.10
N LEU A 59 -22.66 -12.76 -13.74
CA LEU A 59 -21.58 -13.05 -14.70
C LEU A 59 -21.79 -14.35 -15.48
N ARG A 60 -22.32 -15.41 -14.83
CA ARG A 60 -22.61 -16.70 -15.50
C ARG A 60 -23.77 -16.58 -16.48
N ASN A 61 -24.73 -15.71 -16.18
CA ASN A 61 -25.88 -15.44 -17.03
C ASN A 61 -25.54 -14.51 -18.21
N ASP A 62 -24.46 -13.74 -18.11
CA ASP A 62 -23.95 -12.92 -19.21
C ASP A 62 -23.23 -13.82 -20.23
N THR A 63 -23.72 -13.88 -21.47
CA THR A 63 -23.22 -14.79 -22.53
C THR A 63 -21.83 -14.42 -23.05
N SER A 64 -21.25 -13.34 -22.52
CA SER A 64 -19.92 -12.86 -22.84
C SER A 64 -18.85 -13.85 -22.36
N TYR A 65 -17.84 -14.09 -23.21
CA TYR A 65 -16.83 -15.16 -23.20
C TYR A 65 -15.94 -15.31 -21.93
N ILE A 66 -16.25 -14.61 -20.84
CA ILE A 66 -15.41 -14.49 -19.64
C ILE A 66 -16.01 -15.30 -18.48
N SER A 67 -16.06 -16.63 -18.61
CA SER A 67 -16.56 -17.51 -17.54
C SER A 67 -15.47 -17.91 -16.54
N ASN A 68 -14.29 -18.33 -17.02
CA ASN A 68 -13.23 -18.83 -16.15
C ASN A 68 -12.39 -17.73 -15.49
N LEU A 69 -11.99 -16.70 -16.24
CA LEU A 69 -11.18 -15.58 -15.70
C LEU A 69 -11.98 -14.74 -14.70
N SER A 70 -13.25 -14.47 -15.00
CA SER A 70 -14.13 -13.74 -14.07
C SER A 70 -14.28 -14.49 -12.77
N SER A 71 -14.43 -15.82 -12.79
CA SER A 71 -14.59 -16.62 -11.57
C SER A 71 -13.38 -16.49 -10.63
N SER A 72 -12.14 -16.60 -11.12
CA SER A 72 -10.94 -16.43 -10.28
C SER A 72 -10.73 -14.99 -9.81
N LEU A 73 -11.01 -14.01 -10.67
CA LEU A 73 -10.82 -12.60 -10.34
C LEU A 73 -11.88 -12.10 -9.35
N SER A 74 -13.07 -12.69 -9.39
CA SER A 74 -14.20 -12.28 -8.57
C SER A 74 -13.88 -12.40 -7.06
N PHE A 75 -13.22 -13.47 -6.59
CA PHE A 75 -12.89 -13.61 -5.16
C PHE A 75 -11.94 -12.53 -4.65
N VAL A 76 -10.98 -12.14 -5.48
CA VAL A 76 -10.07 -11.04 -5.15
C VAL A 76 -10.86 -9.74 -5.02
N LEU A 77 -11.80 -9.53 -5.93
CA LEU A 77 -12.63 -8.34 -5.99
C LEU A 77 -13.59 -8.19 -4.79
N ASP A 78 -14.10 -9.29 -4.22
CA ASP A 78 -15.00 -9.27 -3.05
C ASP A 78 -14.36 -8.57 -1.83
N GLU A 79 -13.17 -9.01 -1.43
CA GLU A 79 -12.42 -8.40 -0.32
C GLU A 79 -12.13 -6.91 -0.57
N PHE A 80 -11.86 -6.55 -1.83
CA PHE A 80 -11.62 -5.15 -2.19
C PHE A 80 -12.89 -4.31 -2.17
N TYR A 81 -14.04 -4.87 -2.55
CA TYR A 81 -15.29 -4.12 -2.66
C TYR A 81 -15.91 -3.78 -1.32
N GLN A 82 -15.75 -4.65 -0.31
CA GLN A 82 -16.28 -4.43 1.04
C GLN A 82 -15.76 -3.13 1.69
N HIS A 83 -14.57 -2.69 1.31
CA HIS A 83 -13.90 -1.53 1.90
C HIS A 83 -14.09 -0.22 1.11
N LEU A 84 -14.76 -0.26 -0.05
CA LEU A 84 -14.91 0.91 -0.91
C LEU A 84 -16.08 1.78 -0.48
N ASN A 85 -15.82 3.08 -0.32
CA ASN A 85 -16.90 4.06 -0.15
C ASN A 85 -17.55 4.31 -1.52
N VAL A 86 -18.86 4.08 -1.61
CA VAL A 86 -19.63 4.27 -2.85
C VAL A 86 -20.84 5.16 -2.58
N VAL A 87 -21.08 6.11 -3.48
CA VAL A 87 -22.25 7.01 -3.43
C VAL A 87 -22.88 7.13 -4.80
N GLY A 88 -24.21 6.98 -4.87
CA GLY A 88 -25.00 7.27 -6.05
C GLY A 88 -25.29 8.76 -6.19
N VAL A 89 -25.00 9.35 -7.35
CA VAL A 89 -25.22 10.76 -7.65
C VAL A 89 -25.91 10.97 -9.00
N SER A 90 -26.68 12.03 -9.13
CA SER A 90 -27.14 12.55 -10.41
C SER A 90 -26.56 13.94 -10.61
N ALA A 91 -25.60 14.07 -11.53
CA ALA A 91 -25.04 15.38 -11.89
C ALA A 91 -26.06 16.29 -12.59
N MET A 92 -27.15 15.74 -13.14
CA MET A 92 -28.18 16.50 -13.85
C MET A 92 -29.24 17.04 -12.88
N VAL A 93 -29.74 16.20 -11.98
CA VAL A 93 -30.85 16.54 -11.08
C VAL A 93 -30.34 17.02 -9.71
N GLY A 94 -29.09 16.70 -9.36
CA GLY A 94 -28.49 17.01 -8.05
C GLY A 94 -28.81 15.99 -6.96
N ILE A 95 -29.36 14.83 -7.30
CA ILE A 95 -29.63 13.73 -6.36
C ILE A 95 -28.29 13.19 -5.82
N GLY A 96 -28.23 12.90 -4.51
CA GLY A 96 -27.05 12.26 -3.89
C GLY A 96 -25.85 13.18 -3.68
N VAL A 97 -25.95 14.46 -4.05
CA VAL A 97 -24.85 15.44 -3.91
C VAL A 97 -24.50 15.72 -2.44
N PRO A 98 -25.47 15.90 -1.51
CA PRO A 98 -25.16 16.04 -0.10
C PRO A 98 -24.40 14.84 0.47
N GLU A 99 -24.83 13.62 0.14
CA GLU A 99 -24.22 12.36 0.56
C GLU A 99 -22.80 12.22 -0.01
N PHE A 100 -22.60 12.66 -1.25
CA PHE A 100 -21.29 12.67 -1.90
C PHE A 100 -20.31 13.61 -1.18
N PHE A 101 -20.73 14.82 -0.82
CA PHE A 101 -19.88 15.73 -0.05
C PHE A 101 -19.61 15.23 1.37
N ALA A 102 -20.58 14.59 2.01
CA ALA A 102 -20.37 13.94 3.30
C ALA A 102 -19.33 12.81 3.21
N ALA A 103 -19.39 12.00 2.15
CA ALA A 103 -18.40 10.96 1.90
C ALA A 103 -17.00 11.53 1.61
N ILE A 104 -16.89 12.64 0.88
CA ILE A 104 -15.61 13.35 0.69
C ILE A 104 -15.05 13.85 2.02
N GLN A 105 -15.90 14.41 2.89
CA GLN A 105 -15.46 14.89 4.20
C GLN A 105 -14.93 13.74 5.07
N LYS A 106 -15.62 12.60 5.08
CA LYS A 106 -15.14 11.37 5.74
C LYS A 106 -13.80 10.89 5.15
N ALA A 107 -13.67 10.86 3.82
CA ALA A 107 -12.44 10.47 3.14
C ALA A 107 -11.27 11.43 3.44
N LYS A 108 -11.55 12.73 3.62
CA LYS A 108 -10.55 13.73 4.04
C LYS A 108 -10.06 13.46 5.46
N GLU A 109 -10.94 13.09 6.38
CA GLU A 109 -10.56 12.73 7.75
C GLU A 109 -9.71 11.45 7.76
N GLU A 110 -10.11 10.44 6.98
CA GLU A 110 -9.32 9.21 6.76
C GLU A 110 -7.93 9.51 6.18
N TYR A 111 -7.85 10.41 5.20
CA TYR A 111 -6.58 10.87 4.62
C TYR A 111 -5.65 11.47 5.69
N GLN A 112 -6.18 12.34 6.53
CA GLN A 112 -5.38 13.03 7.55
C GLN A 112 -4.91 12.09 8.66
N ARG A 113 -5.74 11.12 9.03
CA ARG A 113 -5.46 10.18 10.12
C ARG A 113 -4.49 9.08 9.73
N GLU A 114 -4.66 8.48 8.56
CA GLU A 114 -3.99 7.23 8.21
C GLU A 114 -2.96 7.43 7.09
N TYR A 115 -3.39 8.04 5.98
CA TYR A 115 -2.57 8.12 4.78
C TYR A 115 -1.46 9.18 4.86
N LYS A 116 -1.74 10.36 5.44
CA LYS A 116 -0.77 11.45 5.54
C LYS A 116 0.47 11.06 6.39
N PRO A 117 0.32 10.46 7.59
CA PRO A 117 1.47 10.02 8.37
C PRO A 117 2.29 8.91 7.68
N GLU A 118 1.64 7.96 6.99
CA GLU A 118 2.35 6.95 6.19
C GLU A 118 3.13 7.56 5.03
N TYR A 119 2.52 8.51 4.33
CA TYR A 119 3.17 9.22 3.24
C TYR A 119 4.40 10.00 3.72
N GLU A 120 4.29 10.68 4.87
CA GLU A 120 5.41 11.41 5.47
C GLU A 120 6.53 10.48 5.96
N ARG A 121 6.19 9.34 6.59
CA ARG A 121 7.17 8.31 6.98
C ARG A 121 7.96 7.79 5.79
N HIS A 122 7.28 7.36 4.72
CA HIS A 122 7.93 6.91 3.50
C HIS A 122 8.77 7.99 2.81
N ARG A 123 8.37 9.26 2.92
CA ARG A 123 9.18 10.37 2.38
C ARG A 123 10.46 10.58 3.18
N GLN A 124 10.39 10.47 4.51
CA GLN A 124 11.55 10.60 5.39
C GLN A 124 12.52 9.43 5.22
N GLU A 125 12.03 8.20 5.14
CA GLU A 125 12.84 7.00 4.88
C GLU A 125 13.62 7.13 3.56
N LYS A 126 12.93 7.52 2.48
CA LYS A 126 13.58 7.73 1.17
C LYS A 126 14.63 8.84 1.18
N GLU A 127 14.40 9.90 1.97
CA GLU A 127 15.37 10.98 2.10
C GLU A 127 16.59 10.53 2.91
N GLN A 128 16.39 9.76 3.98
CA GLN A 128 17.48 9.16 4.77
C GLN A 128 18.28 8.15 3.95
N GLU A 129 17.64 7.30 3.15
CA GLU A 129 18.32 6.38 2.24
C GLU A 129 19.18 7.14 1.24
N LYS A 130 18.65 8.20 0.61
CA LYS A 130 19.41 9.04 -0.33
C LYS A 130 20.58 9.74 0.36
N GLN A 131 20.41 10.25 1.57
CA GLN A 131 21.48 10.88 2.33
C GLN A 131 22.58 9.88 2.69
N LEU A 132 22.20 8.67 3.12
CA LEU A 132 23.14 7.58 3.40
C LEU A 132 23.88 7.13 2.14
N GLU A 133 23.19 7.06 1.01
CA GLU A 133 23.77 6.68 -0.28
C GLU A 133 24.74 7.75 -0.81
N ARG A 134 24.43 9.04 -0.63
CA ARG A 134 25.37 10.15 -0.90
C ARG A 134 26.58 10.09 0.02
N LEU A 135 26.40 9.89 1.33
CA LEU A 135 27.49 9.73 2.28
C LEU A 135 28.40 8.53 1.92
N ARG A 136 27.82 7.40 1.49
CA ARG A 136 28.59 6.25 1.01
C ARG A 136 29.39 6.58 -0.25
N GLN A 137 28.81 7.32 -1.19
CA GLN A 137 29.50 7.77 -2.39
C GLN A 137 30.63 8.75 -2.05
N ASP A 138 30.40 9.71 -1.15
CA ASP A 138 31.40 10.68 -0.72
C ASP A 138 32.57 10.02 0.04
N VAL A 139 32.31 9.02 0.88
CA VAL A 139 33.36 8.21 1.55
C VAL A 139 34.14 7.37 0.52
N SER A 140 33.49 6.88 -0.53
CA SER A 140 34.18 6.13 -1.59
C SER A 140 34.97 7.02 -2.57
N ALA A 141 34.55 8.27 -2.76
CA ALA A 141 35.17 9.23 -3.68
C ALA A 141 36.28 10.06 -3.00
N SER A 142 36.15 10.32 -1.69
CA SER A 142 37.19 10.93 -0.86
C SER A 142 38.22 9.87 -0.48
N GLY A 143 39.00 9.39 -1.45
CA GLY A 143 40.05 8.36 -1.32
C GLY A 143 41.22 8.70 -0.38
N SER A 144 40.93 9.26 0.78
CA SER A 144 41.75 9.50 1.96
C SER A 144 40.84 9.15 3.13
N ASP A 145 40.72 7.88 3.51
CA ASP A 145 41.38 7.40 4.74
C ASP A 145 41.27 5.86 4.84
N ALA A 146 41.43 5.15 3.72
CA ALA A 146 41.48 3.68 3.77
C ALA A 146 42.68 3.18 4.59
N GLU A 147 43.78 3.94 4.63
CA GLU A 147 44.95 3.65 5.46
C GLU A 147 44.70 3.99 6.94
N GLU A 148 44.12 5.15 7.28
CA GLU A 148 43.84 5.52 8.68
C GLU A 148 42.77 4.61 9.32
N VAL A 149 41.72 4.23 8.57
CA VAL A 149 40.69 3.29 9.06
C VAL A 149 41.27 1.89 9.24
N ALA A 150 42.12 1.43 8.32
CA ALA A 150 42.79 0.13 8.44
C ALA A 150 43.81 0.10 9.59
N GLU A 151 44.55 1.19 9.82
CA GLU A 151 45.44 1.31 10.98
C GLU A 151 44.68 1.34 12.29
N HIS A 152 43.56 2.06 12.35
CA HIS A 152 42.73 2.14 13.55
C HIS A 152 42.03 0.82 13.88
N GLU A 153 41.55 0.07 12.86
CA GLU A 153 41.01 -1.29 13.05
C GLU A 153 42.09 -2.29 13.46
N SER A 154 43.27 -2.25 12.85
CA SER A 154 44.41 -3.11 13.19
C SER A 154 44.90 -2.87 14.63
N PHE A 155 45.00 -1.60 15.04
CA PHE A 155 45.41 -1.22 16.39
C PHE A 155 44.37 -1.65 17.45
N LYS A 156 43.07 -1.51 17.12
CA LYS A 156 41.99 -1.95 18.00
C LYS A 156 41.98 -3.48 18.17
N ALA A 157 42.17 -4.24 17.08
CA ALA A 157 42.28 -5.70 17.12
C ALA A 157 43.51 -6.17 17.92
N PHE A 158 44.64 -5.46 17.80
CA PHE A 158 45.83 -5.73 18.60
C PHE A 158 45.57 -5.54 20.10
N LEU A 159 44.92 -4.44 20.49
CA LEU A 159 44.61 -4.15 21.90
C LEU A 159 43.66 -5.17 22.52
N GLU A 160 42.64 -5.64 21.78
CA GLU A 160 41.75 -6.69 22.27
C GLU A 160 42.48 -8.02 22.47
N ARG A 161 43.39 -8.38 21.56
CA ARG A 161 44.20 -9.60 21.67
C ARG A 161 45.17 -9.53 22.86
N GLU A 162 45.77 -8.38 23.12
CA GLU A 162 46.60 -8.14 24.32
C GLU A 162 45.79 -8.24 25.61
N LYS A 163 44.60 -7.62 25.67
CA LYS A 163 43.71 -7.70 26.83
C LYS A 163 43.28 -9.13 27.11
N SER A 164 42.86 -9.86 26.07
CA SER A 164 42.44 -11.25 26.18
C SER A 164 43.58 -12.14 26.67
N LYS A 165 44.80 -12.00 26.13
CA LYS A 165 45.99 -12.74 26.60
C LYS A 165 46.34 -12.45 28.06
N ARG A 166 46.23 -11.19 28.50
CA ARG A 166 46.47 -10.82 29.90
C ARG A 166 45.43 -11.47 30.81
N GLN A 167 44.17 -11.47 30.41
CA GLN A 167 43.09 -12.09 31.17
C GLN A 167 43.26 -13.60 31.31
N THR A 168 43.61 -14.32 30.23
CA THR A 168 43.91 -15.76 30.30
C THR A 168 45.15 -16.06 31.15
N LYS A 169 46.13 -15.15 31.18
CA LYS A 169 47.32 -15.28 32.02
C LYS A 169 47.00 -15.08 33.52
N TYR A 170 46.08 -14.17 33.85
CA TYR A 170 45.60 -14.00 35.22
C TYR A 170 44.74 -15.19 35.68
N GLU A 171 43.87 -15.70 34.81
CA GLU A 171 43.00 -16.86 35.11
C GLU A 171 43.83 -18.14 35.28
N SER A 172 44.83 -18.38 34.42
CA SER A 172 45.73 -19.54 34.57
C SER A 172 46.64 -19.47 35.79
N GLN A 173 47.02 -18.26 36.25
CA GLN A 173 47.76 -18.08 37.50
C GLN A 173 46.91 -18.25 38.76
N GLN A 174 45.59 -18.06 38.67
CA GLN A 174 44.66 -18.30 39.78
C GLN A 174 44.28 -19.79 39.90
N SER A 175 44.09 -20.50 38.78
CA SER A 175 43.80 -21.95 38.80
C SER A 175 45.00 -22.82 39.20
N ALA A 176 46.24 -22.33 39.14
CA ALA A 176 47.43 -23.06 39.60
C ALA A 176 47.70 -22.92 41.11
N LYS A 177 46.88 -22.16 41.84
CA LYS A 177 47.00 -21.92 43.30
C LYS A 177 45.90 -22.56 44.15
N GLN A 178 45.01 -23.36 43.54
CA GLN A 178 44.09 -24.29 44.22
C GLN A 178 44.57 -25.72 44.00
#